data_AF-A0A143HID6-F1
#
_entry.id   AF-A0A143HID6-F1
#
_cell.length_a   1.000
_cell.length_b   1.000
_cell.length_c   1.000
_cell.angle_alpha   90.00
_cell.angle_beta   90.00
_cell.angle_gamma   90.00
#
_symmetry.space_group_name_H-M   'P 1'
#
loop_
_entity.id
_entity.type
_entity.pdbx_description
1 polymer ?
#
loop_
_entity_poly.entity_id
_entity_poly.type
_entity_poly.pdbx_seq_one_letter_code
_entity_poly.pdbx_strand_id
1 'polypeptide(L)'
;MTHMNNLLICGLIIFLVGCTTIKNVSDSSQFEGDMGIKHLKKNAFICSVDNDAMFAEGLPENELYENHGFKSCPLGTDVAYLLKGAEIKVSEVSHRSHFGLVSYTDHWYFVGSADIGGKTVSFYFYLGLTTDGKPPENYRDNLLWH
;
A
#
# COMPACT_ATOMS: atom_id res chain seq x y z
N MET A 1 36.34 -19.47 -26.18
CA MET A 1 36.36 -18.28 -25.30
C MET A 1 35.00 -17.57 -25.19
N THR A 2 34.00 -17.89 -26.02
CA THR A 2 32.63 -17.35 -25.97
C THR A 2 31.75 -18.00 -24.89
N HIS A 3 31.98 -19.28 -24.56
CA HIS A 3 31.14 -20.04 -23.62
C HIS A 3 31.31 -19.64 -22.13
N MET A 4 32.51 -19.16 -21.74
CA MET A 4 32.82 -18.76 -20.37
C MET A 4 32.23 -17.37 -20.02
N ASN A 5 32.14 -16.48 -21.02
CA ASN A 5 31.46 -15.19 -20.88
C ASN A 5 29.95 -15.33 -20.69
N ASN A 6 29.30 -16.26 -21.39
CA ASN A 6 27.85 -16.45 -21.26
C ASN A 6 27.44 -17.02 -19.88
N LEU A 7 28.27 -17.87 -19.27
CA LEU A 7 28.05 -18.37 -17.90
C LEU A 7 28.21 -17.29 -16.83
N LEU A 8 29.19 -16.40 -16.99
CA LEU A 8 29.38 -15.23 -16.13
C LEU A 8 28.22 -14.23 -16.25
N ILE A 9 27.73 -13.98 -17.46
CA ILE A 9 26.58 -13.11 -17.72
C ILE A 9 25.29 -13.71 -17.15
N CYS A 10 25.02 -15.00 -17.36
CA CYS A 10 23.86 -15.67 -16.75
C CYS A 10 23.93 -15.70 -15.22
N GLY A 11 25.12 -15.89 -14.63
CA GLY A 11 25.33 -15.77 -13.19
C GLY A 11 25.01 -14.36 -12.68
N LEU A 12 25.51 -13.32 -13.35
CA LEU A 12 25.25 -11.91 -13.01
C LEU A 12 23.77 -11.52 -13.13
N ILE A 13 23.04 -12.06 -14.11
CA ILE A 13 21.61 -11.78 -14.30
C ILE A 13 20.76 -12.35 -13.16
N ILE A 14 21.11 -13.52 -12.61
CA ILE A 14 20.40 -14.11 -11.46
C ILE A 14 20.55 -13.24 -10.21
N PHE A 15 21.68 -12.55 -10.06
CA PHE A 15 21.89 -11.60 -8.97
C PHE A 15 21.08 -10.32 -9.12
N LEU A 16 20.67 -9.92 -10.34
CA LEU A 16 19.92 -8.68 -10.57
C LEU A 16 18.41 -8.79 -10.32
N VAL A 17 17.91 -9.96 -9.89
CA VAL A 17 16.48 -10.16 -9.65
C VAL A 17 16.14 -9.76 -8.22
N GLY A 18 15.36 -8.69 -8.08
CA GLY A 18 14.74 -8.34 -6.80
C GLY A 18 13.56 -9.28 -6.52
N CYS A 19 13.46 -9.76 -5.28
CA CYS A 19 12.35 -10.60 -4.85
C CYS A 19 11.40 -9.80 -3.96
N THR A 20 10.11 -9.78 -4.28
CA THR A 20 9.07 -9.21 -3.42
C THR A 20 8.27 -10.34 -2.76
N THR A 21 8.13 -10.29 -1.45
CA THR A 21 7.23 -11.19 -0.69
C THR A 21 6.07 -10.37 -0.16
N ILE A 22 4.85 -10.85 -0.37
CA ILE A 22 3.61 -10.22 0.11
C ILE A 22 3.01 -11.10 1.19
N LYS A 23 2.64 -10.51 2.33
CA LYS A 23 2.03 -11.19 3.48
C LYS A 23 0.83 -10.39 3.97
N ASN A 24 -0.29 -11.08 4.17
CA ASN A 24 -1.39 -10.53 4.96
C ASN A 24 -1.05 -10.71 6.45
N VAL A 25 -1.04 -9.61 7.20
CA VAL A 25 -0.65 -9.55 8.61
C VAL A 25 -1.76 -8.99 9.49
N SER A 26 -3.01 -9.06 9.03
CA SER A 26 -4.19 -8.49 9.70
C SER A 26 -4.41 -9.04 11.10
N ASP A 27 -4.04 -10.31 11.33
CA ASP A 27 -4.21 -10.99 12.62
C ASP A 27 -3.08 -10.71 13.62
N SER A 28 -2.09 -9.88 13.25
CA SER A 28 -1.03 -9.49 14.18
C SER A 28 -1.58 -8.60 15.29
N SER A 29 -1.17 -8.86 16.53
CA SER A 29 -1.51 -8.03 17.71
C SER A 29 -1.23 -6.53 17.51
N GLN A 30 -0.27 -6.19 16.65
CA GLN A 30 0.06 -4.81 16.35
C GLN A 30 -1.04 -4.07 15.58
N PHE A 31 -1.98 -4.76 14.92
CA PHE A 31 -3.10 -4.18 14.18
C PHE A 31 -4.46 -4.52 14.82
N GLU A 32 -4.43 -4.99 16.08
CA GLU A 32 -5.66 -5.27 16.82
C GLU A 32 -6.51 -4.00 16.90
N GLY A 33 -7.78 -4.14 16.49
CA GLY A 33 -8.73 -3.04 16.42
C GLY A 33 -8.65 -2.18 15.16
N ASP A 34 -7.72 -2.39 14.23
CA ASP A 34 -7.64 -1.60 12.98
C ASP A 34 -8.54 -2.13 11.86
N MET A 35 -8.97 -3.40 11.94
CA MET A 35 -9.84 -4.05 10.95
C MET A 35 -11.31 -3.68 11.14
N GLY A 36 -12.09 -3.86 10.06
CA GLY A 36 -13.54 -3.73 10.07
C GLY A 36 -14.03 -2.36 9.62
N ILE A 37 -15.22 -1.99 10.10
CA ILE A 37 -15.87 -0.73 9.74
C ILE A 37 -15.21 0.42 10.51
N LYS A 38 -14.84 1.48 9.79
CA LYS A 38 -14.11 2.64 10.26
C LYS A 38 -14.77 3.92 9.76
N HIS A 39 -14.62 4.98 10.53
CA HIS A 39 -15.16 6.30 10.16
C HIS A 39 -14.03 7.29 9.96
N LEU A 40 -14.03 7.99 8.83
CA LEU A 40 -13.00 8.96 8.53
C LEU A 40 -13.01 10.12 9.54
N LYS A 41 -11.83 10.45 10.08
CA LYS A 41 -11.60 11.62 10.95
C LYS A 41 -11.28 12.89 10.15
N LYS A 42 -10.94 12.73 8.86
CA LYS A 42 -10.60 13.80 7.91
C LYS A 42 -11.30 13.60 6.58
N ASN A 43 -11.38 14.65 5.76
CA ASN A 43 -11.80 14.49 4.37
C ASN A 43 -10.72 13.75 3.59
N ALA A 44 -11.10 12.91 2.64
CA ALA A 44 -10.17 12.11 1.85
C ALA A 44 -10.62 12.00 0.39
N PHE A 45 -9.68 11.76 -0.50
CA PHE A 45 -9.94 11.36 -1.88
C PHE A 45 -9.63 9.88 -2.05
N ILE A 46 -10.43 9.21 -2.87
CA ILE A 46 -10.02 7.98 -3.54
C ILE A 46 -9.53 8.39 -4.93
N CYS A 47 -8.29 8.05 -5.23
CA CYS A 47 -7.61 8.40 -6.47
C CYS A 47 -7.17 7.14 -7.21
N SER A 48 -7.49 7.04 -8.49
CA SER A 48 -6.97 5.96 -9.35
C SER A 48 -5.53 6.29 -9.74
N VAL A 49 -4.62 5.38 -9.42
CA VAL A 49 -3.17 5.55 -9.61
C VAL A 49 -2.60 4.35 -10.35
N ASP A 50 -1.64 4.60 -11.24
CA ASP A 50 -0.94 3.52 -11.94
C ASP A 50 0.03 2.84 -10.96
N ASN A 51 -0.31 1.62 -10.52
CA ASN A 51 0.47 0.83 -9.57
C ASN A 51 1.61 0.03 -10.24
N ASP A 52 2.42 0.69 -11.07
CA ASP A 52 3.49 0.03 -11.83
C ASP A 52 4.71 -0.34 -10.95
N ALA A 53 4.73 0.10 -9.69
CA ALA A 53 5.78 -0.23 -8.75
C ALA A 53 5.66 -1.68 -8.25
N MET A 54 6.77 -2.42 -8.22
CA MET A 54 6.82 -3.82 -7.74
C MET A 54 6.26 -4.00 -6.32
N PHE A 55 6.37 -3.00 -5.45
CA PHE A 55 5.81 -3.07 -4.10
C PHE A 55 4.30 -2.81 -4.04
N ALA A 56 3.71 -2.23 -5.10
CA ALA A 56 2.27 -1.99 -5.22
C ALA A 56 1.53 -3.09 -6.00
N GLU A 57 2.24 -4.08 -6.55
CA GLU A 57 1.68 -5.15 -7.38
C GLU A 57 0.52 -5.90 -6.71
N GLY A 58 -0.67 -5.90 -7.31
CA GLY A 58 -1.85 -6.56 -6.73
C GLY A 58 -2.53 -5.82 -5.57
N LEU A 59 -2.11 -4.59 -5.24
CA LEU A 59 -2.98 -3.66 -4.50
C LEU A 59 -4.14 -3.20 -5.41
N PRO A 60 -5.27 -2.74 -4.84
CA PRO A 60 -6.31 -2.07 -5.61
C PRO A 60 -5.74 -0.91 -6.43
N GLU A 61 -6.32 -0.64 -7.60
CA GLU A 61 -5.94 0.47 -8.49
C GLU A 61 -6.21 1.86 -7.90
N ASN A 62 -6.83 1.93 -6.73
CA ASN A 62 -7.15 3.18 -6.06
C ASN A 62 -6.40 3.33 -4.75
N GLU A 63 -5.90 4.52 -4.49
CA GLU A 63 -5.29 4.92 -3.23
C GLU A 63 -6.15 5.96 -2.51
N LEU A 64 -6.22 5.83 -1.19
CA LEU A 64 -6.89 6.77 -0.31
C LEU A 64 -5.90 7.84 0.17
N TYR A 65 -6.17 9.10 -0.15
CA TYR A 65 -5.35 10.24 0.24
C TYR A 65 -6.10 11.19 1.18
N GLU A 66 -5.40 11.77 2.16
CA GLU A 66 -5.94 12.90 2.92
C GLU A 66 -6.17 14.10 2.01
N ASN A 67 -7.35 14.73 2.13
CA ASN A 67 -7.57 16.01 1.47
C ASN A 67 -7.06 17.17 2.35
N HIS A 68 -5.94 17.77 1.94
CA HIS A 68 -5.36 18.98 2.56
C HIS A 68 -5.87 20.31 1.93
N GLY A 69 -7.10 20.33 1.43
CA GLY A 69 -7.70 21.50 0.75
C GLY A 69 -7.51 21.50 -0.77
N PHE A 70 -7.11 20.37 -1.34
CA PHE A 70 -7.06 20.16 -2.79
C PHE A 70 -8.47 20.11 -3.39
N LYS A 71 -8.57 20.56 -4.64
CA LYS A 71 -9.82 20.54 -5.43
C LYS A 71 -10.07 19.20 -6.12
N SER A 72 -9.01 18.41 -6.30
CA SER A 72 -8.97 17.13 -6.98
C SER A 72 -7.86 16.28 -6.37
N CYS A 73 -7.77 15.02 -6.81
CA CYS A 73 -6.75 14.07 -6.45
C CYS A 73 -5.35 14.66 -6.61
N PRO A 74 -4.49 14.53 -5.57
CA PRO A 74 -3.13 15.04 -5.63
C PRO A 74 -2.26 14.21 -6.59
N LEU A 75 -2.61 12.94 -6.79
CA LEU A 75 -1.94 11.99 -7.67
C LEU A 75 -3.00 11.19 -8.42
N GLY A 76 -2.76 10.92 -9.71
CA GLY A 76 -3.67 10.13 -10.53
C GLY A 76 -4.99 10.84 -10.87
N THR A 77 -6.06 10.06 -11.00
CA THR A 77 -7.40 10.53 -11.44
C THR A 77 -8.42 10.48 -10.31
N ASP A 78 -9.33 11.47 -10.28
CA ASP A 78 -10.45 11.52 -9.34
C ASP A 78 -11.39 10.33 -9.50
N VAL A 79 -11.56 9.55 -8.43
CA VAL A 79 -12.58 8.49 -8.35
C VAL A 79 -13.72 8.92 -7.44
N ALA A 80 -13.39 9.37 -6.22
CA ALA A 80 -14.38 9.83 -5.27
C ALA A 80 -13.81 10.77 -4.22
N TYR A 81 -14.68 11.59 -3.65
CA TYR A 81 -14.39 12.41 -2.49
C TYR A 81 -15.21 11.93 -1.29
N LEU A 82 -14.52 11.57 -0.22
CA LEU A 82 -15.11 11.11 1.03
C LEU A 82 -15.03 12.24 2.07
N LEU A 83 -16.19 12.61 2.61
CA LEU A 83 -16.27 13.57 3.70
C LEU A 83 -15.83 12.93 5.02
N LYS A 84 -15.34 13.75 5.94
CA LYS A 84 -15.17 13.37 7.34
C LYS A 84 -16.47 12.73 7.87
N GLY A 85 -16.34 11.59 8.53
CA GLY A 85 -17.43 10.77 9.02
C GLY A 85 -17.92 9.71 8.03
N ALA A 86 -17.44 9.71 6.78
CA ALA A 86 -17.77 8.64 5.84
C ALA A 86 -17.29 7.28 6.36
N GLU A 87 -18.11 6.26 6.11
CA GLU A 87 -17.81 4.89 6.44
C GLU A 87 -16.86 4.28 5.40
N ILE A 88 -15.81 3.62 5.89
CA ILE A 88 -14.94 2.76 5.10
C ILE A 88 -14.85 1.40 5.81
N LYS A 89 -14.51 0.36 5.06
CA LYS A 89 -14.20 -0.96 5.61
C LYS A 89 -12.74 -1.27 5.35
N VAL A 90 -11.97 -1.46 6.41
CA VAL A 90 -10.60 -1.98 6.33
C VAL A 90 -10.66 -3.49 6.43
N SER A 91 -10.15 -4.19 5.42
CA SER A 91 -10.26 -5.65 5.31
C SER A 91 -8.94 -6.37 5.47
N GLU A 92 -7.82 -5.70 5.19
CA GLU A 92 -6.50 -6.32 5.26
C GLU A 92 -5.42 -5.32 5.66
N VAL A 93 -4.40 -5.83 6.35
CA VAL A 93 -3.07 -5.24 6.43
C VAL A 93 -2.12 -6.03 5.55
N SER A 94 -1.52 -5.37 4.58
CA SER A 94 -0.56 -5.96 3.64
C SER A 94 0.85 -5.52 4.01
N HIS A 95 1.71 -6.49 4.31
CA HIS A 95 3.15 -6.31 4.52
C HIS A 95 3.91 -6.83 3.30
N ARG A 96 4.75 -5.98 2.72
CA ARG A 96 5.44 -6.27 1.47
C ARG A 96 6.93 -6.03 1.62
N SER A 97 7.69 -7.12 1.67
CA SER A 97 9.14 -7.10 1.79
C SER A 97 9.77 -7.20 0.41
N HIS A 98 10.60 -6.22 0.04
CA HIS A 98 11.37 -6.22 -1.19
C HIS A 98 12.85 -6.40 -0.88
N PHE A 99 13.45 -7.44 -1.47
CA PHE A 99 14.87 -7.76 -1.37
C PHE A 99 15.53 -7.50 -2.71
N GLY A 100 16.33 -6.43 -2.78
CA GLY A 100 17.27 -6.17 -3.86
C GLY A 100 18.69 -6.62 -3.48
N LEU A 101 19.64 -6.41 -4.40
CA LEU A 101 21.05 -6.79 -4.22
C LEU A 101 21.73 -6.19 -2.99
N VAL A 102 21.39 -4.95 -2.66
CA VAL A 102 22.04 -4.16 -1.60
C VAL A 102 21.03 -3.47 -0.69
N SER A 103 19.73 -3.71 -0.89
CA SER A 103 18.67 -3.00 -0.21
C SER A 103 17.55 -3.96 0.18
N TYR A 104 17.07 -3.80 1.40
CA TYR A 104 15.88 -4.45 1.91
C TYR A 104 14.90 -3.37 2.35
N THR A 105 13.66 -3.45 1.89
CA THR A 105 12.61 -2.51 2.28
C THR A 105 11.32 -3.25 2.60
N ASP A 106 10.63 -2.76 3.62
CA ASP A 106 9.30 -3.22 4.01
C ASP A 106 8.30 -2.10 3.75
N HIS A 107 7.28 -2.40 2.97
CA HIS A 107 6.17 -1.48 2.70
C HIS A 107 4.90 -2.01 3.33
N TRP A 108 4.14 -1.10 3.95
CA TRP A 108 2.98 -1.43 4.75
C TRP A 108 1.74 -0.71 4.22
N TYR A 109 0.63 -1.42 4.11
CA TYR A 109 -0.60 -0.91 3.55
C TYR A 109 -1.80 -1.39 4.36
N PHE A 110 -2.81 -0.54 4.50
CA PHE A 110 -4.17 -1.00 4.72
C PHE A 110 -4.85 -1.18 3.36
N VAL A 111 -5.60 -2.25 3.20
CA VAL A 111 -6.49 -2.47 2.05
C VAL A 111 -7.92 -2.43 2.57
N GLY A 112 -8.78 -1.71 1.85
CA GLY A 112 -10.15 -1.49 2.25
C GLY A 112 -11.08 -1.15 1.09
N SER A 113 -12.28 -0.73 1.45
CA SER A 113 -13.32 -0.35 0.49
C SER A 113 -14.27 0.69 1.07
N ALA A 114 -14.89 1.49 0.22
CA ALA A 114 -15.97 2.40 0.57
C ALA A 114 -17.20 2.15 -0.34
N ASP A 115 -18.41 2.37 0.18
CA ASP A 115 -19.61 2.43 -0.66
C ASP A 115 -19.82 3.87 -1.16
N ILE A 116 -19.83 4.05 -2.47
CA ILE A 116 -20.01 5.34 -3.11
C ILE A 116 -21.16 5.21 -4.09
N GLY A 117 -22.34 5.69 -3.68
CA GLY A 117 -23.54 5.67 -4.51
C GLY A 117 -24.01 4.24 -4.85
N GLY A 118 -23.88 3.30 -3.91
CA GLY A 118 -24.27 1.89 -4.10
C GLY A 118 -23.25 1.05 -4.86
N LYS A 119 -22.05 1.59 -5.10
CA LYS A 119 -20.92 0.86 -5.68
C LYS A 119 -19.80 0.75 -4.66
N THR A 120 -19.32 -0.46 -4.44
CA THR A 120 -18.11 -0.68 -3.64
C THR A 120 -16.88 -0.31 -4.45
N VAL A 121 -16.07 0.60 -3.92
CA VAL A 121 -14.78 1.00 -4.48
C VAL A 121 -13.69 0.54 -3.52
N SER A 122 -12.84 -0.38 -3.98
CA SER A 122 -11.68 -0.84 -3.22
C SER A 122 -10.53 0.16 -3.32
N PHE A 123 -9.79 0.33 -2.24
CA PHE A 123 -8.62 1.20 -2.16
C PHE A 123 -7.52 0.58 -1.30
N TYR A 124 -6.31 1.11 -1.40
CA TYR A 124 -5.27 0.95 -0.38
C TYR A 124 -4.93 2.29 0.29
N PHE A 125 -4.32 2.24 1.47
CA PHE A 125 -3.77 3.38 2.20
C PHE A 125 -2.35 3.02 2.62
N TYR A 126 -1.36 3.81 2.18
CA TYR A 126 0.04 3.55 2.48
C TYR A 126 0.41 4.00 3.91
N LEU A 127 0.93 3.07 4.70
CA LEU A 127 1.35 3.32 6.09
C LEU A 127 2.78 3.81 6.19
N GLY A 128 3.63 3.43 5.25
CA GLY A 128 5.02 3.83 5.21
C GLY A 128 5.99 2.69 4.93
N LEU A 129 7.26 3.07 4.99
CA LEU A 129 8.44 2.26 4.71
C LEU A 129 9.18 1.97 6.02
N THR A 130 9.63 0.73 6.20
CA THR A 130 10.60 0.35 7.24
C THR A 130 11.67 -0.58 6.66
N THR A 131 12.63 -0.99 7.48
CA THR A 131 13.74 -1.88 7.09
C THR A 131 14.05 -2.95 8.14
N ASP A 132 13.20 -3.08 9.16
CA ASP A 132 13.41 -3.92 10.34
C ASP A 132 12.33 -5.00 10.51
N GLY A 133 11.46 -5.19 9.51
CA GLY A 133 10.37 -6.15 9.55
C GLY A 133 9.19 -5.75 10.43
N LYS A 134 9.14 -4.50 10.92
CA LYS A 134 8.04 -3.99 11.76
C LYS A 134 7.32 -2.83 11.06
N PRO A 135 6.03 -2.60 11.33
CA PRO A 135 5.34 -1.42 10.81
C PRO A 135 5.89 -0.13 11.43
N PRO A 136 5.66 1.04 10.80
CA PRO A 136 6.08 2.32 11.36
C PRO A 136 5.49 2.55 12.76
N GLU A 137 6.31 2.82 13.78
CA GLU A 137 5.87 2.86 15.20
C GLU A 137 4.66 3.79 15.46
N ASN A 138 4.55 4.89 14.71
CA ASN A 138 3.51 5.91 14.90
C ASN A 138 2.49 5.94 13.74
N TYR A 139 2.27 4.84 13.02
CA TYR A 139 1.33 4.83 11.88
C TYR A 139 -0.09 5.24 12.30
N ARG A 140 -0.51 4.91 13.53
CA ARG A 140 -1.85 5.21 14.07
C ARG A 140 -2.16 6.71 14.12
N ASP A 141 -1.15 7.54 14.38
CA ASP A 141 -1.34 8.99 14.44
C ASP A 141 -1.71 9.56 13.07
N ASN A 142 -1.18 8.94 12.01
CA ASN A 142 -1.35 9.34 10.62
C ASN A 142 -2.57 8.73 9.94
N LEU A 143 -3.29 7.81 10.59
CA LEU A 143 -4.50 7.20 10.03
C LEU A 143 -5.56 8.24 9.72
N LEU A 144 -6.33 8.03 8.64
CA LEU A 144 -7.42 8.92 8.28
C LEU A 144 -8.73 8.61 9.02
N TRP A 145 -8.74 7.60 9.89
CA TRP A 145 -9.93 7.09 10.58
C TRP A 145 -9.68 6.77 12.06
N HIS A 146 -10.77 6.40 12.75
CA HIS A 146 -10.80 5.76 14.07
C HIS A 146 -11.19 4.29 13.91
#